data_AF-A0A2H6NKA6-F1
#
_entry.id   AF-A0A2H6NKA6-F1
#
_cell.length_a   1.000
_cell.length_b   1.000
_cell.length_c   1.000
_cell.angle_alpha   90.00
_cell.angle_beta   90.00
_cell.angle_gamma   90.00
#
_symmetry.space_group_name_H-M   'P 1'
#
loop_
_entity.id
_entity.type
_entity.pdbx_description
1 polymer ?
#
loop_
_entity_poly.entity_id
_entity_poly.type
_entity_poly.pdbx_seq_one_letter_code
_entity_poly.pdbx_strand_id
1 'polypeptide(L)'
;SVRRELAAVLLFESHAKAGTVLFSQGDKGTSWYIIWKGSVNVVTHDKGLVCTLHEGDDFGQLALVNDAPRAATIILREDSCHFLRVDKRDFNRILKDVEANTLRLKEHGKVVLVLEKNSQGSNSNHLAGTLGSSRYSNLPPSFPCCFL
;
A
#
# COMPACT_ATOMS: atom_id res chain seq x y z
N SER A 1 -16.23 -7.09 2.99
CA SER A 1 -14.92 -7.73 3.19
C SER A 1 -13.93 -7.11 2.23
N VAL A 2 -12.70 -6.86 2.68
CA VAL A 2 -11.61 -6.25 1.90
C VAL A 2 -11.40 -6.94 0.55
N ARG A 3 -11.45 -8.28 0.53
CA ARG A 3 -11.29 -9.06 -0.71
C ARG A 3 -12.33 -8.70 -1.77
N ARG A 4 -13.58 -8.44 -1.37
CA ARG A 4 -14.67 -8.06 -2.27
C ARG A 4 -14.45 -6.67 -2.86
N GLU A 5 -14.04 -5.71 -2.03
CA GLU A 5 -13.77 -4.35 -2.49
C GLU A 5 -12.56 -4.31 -3.42
N LEU A 6 -11.48 -5.01 -3.08
CA LEU A 6 -10.31 -5.14 -3.95
C LEU A 6 -10.68 -5.78 -5.29
N ALA A 7 -11.46 -6.87 -5.28
CA ALA A 7 -11.90 -7.53 -6.52
C ALA A 7 -12.69 -6.59 -7.46
N ALA A 8 -13.32 -5.54 -6.95
CA ALA A 8 -14.06 -4.57 -7.75
C ALA A 8 -13.21 -3.45 -8.36
N VAL A 9 -11.99 -3.23 -7.86
CA VAL A 9 -11.13 -2.09 -8.26
C VAL A 9 -9.76 -2.48 -8.76
N LEU A 10 -9.38 -3.75 -8.63
CA LEU A 10 -8.08 -4.26 -9.06
C LEU A 10 -7.92 -4.15 -10.58
N LEU A 11 -6.85 -3.48 -10.98
CA LEU A 11 -6.45 -3.33 -12.38
C LEU A 11 -5.25 -4.24 -12.67
N PHE A 12 -5.27 -4.91 -13.82
CA PHE A 12 -4.13 -5.67 -14.28
C PHE A 12 -3.21 -4.79 -15.12
N GLU A 13 -1.91 -4.83 -14.84
CA GLU A 13 -0.88 -4.08 -15.56
C GLU A 13 0.29 -5.00 -15.93
N SER A 14 0.73 -4.97 -17.18
CA SER A 14 1.83 -5.81 -17.67
C SER A 14 2.91 -4.98 -18.35
N HIS A 15 4.15 -5.43 -18.17
CA HIS A 15 5.35 -4.77 -18.69
C HIS A 15 6.28 -5.82 -19.30
N ALA A 16 6.65 -5.61 -20.55
CA ALA A 16 7.36 -6.63 -21.32
C ALA A 16 8.86 -6.70 -21.02
N LYS A 17 9.51 -5.57 -20.69
CA LYS A 17 10.97 -5.46 -20.66
C LYS A 17 11.54 -5.23 -19.26
N ALA A 18 12.59 -5.97 -18.92
CA ALA A 18 13.47 -5.71 -17.80
C ALA A 18 14.09 -4.31 -17.90
N GLY A 19 14.40 -3.71 -16.75
CA GLY A 19 14.94 -2.35 -16.67
C GLY A 19 13.89 -1.25 -16.83
N THR A 20 12.64 -1.57 -17.16
CA THR A 20 11.54 -0.58 -17.16
C THR A 20 11.40 0.02 -15.76
N VAL A 21 11.39 1.35 -15.67
CA VAL A 21 11.11 2.08 -14.43
C VAL A 21 9.60 2.22 -14.30
N LEU A 22 9.03 1.61 -13.26
CA LEU A 22 7.58 1.66 -13.00
C LEU A 22 7.17 3.02 -12.40
N PHE A 23 7.98 3.54 -11.48
CA PHE A 23 7.95 4.91 -11.00
C PHE A 23 9.29 5.27 -10.36
N SER A 24 9.56 6.56 -10.23
CA SER A 24 10.80 7.09 -9.66
C SER A 24 10.61 7.61 -8.25
N GLN A 25 11.68 7.56 -7.45
CA GLN A 25 11.75 8.29 -6.19
C GLN A 25 11.47 9.78 -6.42
N GLY A 26 10.61 10.36 -5.58
CA GLY A 26 10.16 11.76 -5.72
C GLY A 26 8.89 11.94 -6.56
N ASP A 27 8.45 10.92 -7.31
CA ASP A 27 7.18 11.00 -8.04
C ASP A 27 5.99 11.09 -7.08
N LYS A 28 4.87 11.63 -7.57
CA LYS A 28 3.62 11.59 -6.82
C LYS A 28 3.12 10.15 -6.69
N GLY A 29 2.81 9.73 -5.46
CA GLY A 29 2.16 8.43 -5.23
C GLY A 29 0.73 8.39 -5.76
N THR A 30 0.49 7.60 -6.81
CA THR A 30 -0.82 7.48 -7.47
C THR A 30 -1.45 6.10 -7.35
N SER A 31 -0.67 5.05 -7.12
CA SER A 31 -1.17 3.67 -7.06
C SER A 31 -0.35 2.78 -6.12
N TRP A 32 -0.97 1.70 -5.64
CA TRP A 32 -0.35 0.60 -4.91
C TRP A 32 -0.33 -0.63 -5.81
N TYR A 33 0.70 -1.47 -5.68
CA TYR A 33 0.97 -2.59 -6.58
C TYR A 33 1.22 -3.88 -5.80
N ILE A 34 0.75 -4.99 -6.34
CA ILE A 34 1.08 -6.35 -5.92
C ILE A 34 1.71 -7.06 -7.11
N ILE A 35 2.81 -7.77 -6.90
CA ILE A 35 3.52 -8.52 -7.93
C ILE A 35 2.77 -9.82 -8.17
N TRP A 36 2.13 -9.92 -9.34
CA TRP A 36 1.47 -11.15 -9.77
C TRP A 36 2.45 -12.12 -10.41
N LYS A 37 3.39 -11.58 -11.20
CA LYS A 37 4.43 -12.35 -11.89
C LYS A 37 5.71 -11.53 -12.01
N GLY A 38 6.85 -12.17 -11.78
CA GLY A 38 8.18 -11.59 -11.95
C GLY A 38 8.74 -10.94 -10.68
N SER A 39 9.69 -10.03 -10.86
CA SER A 39 10.42 -9.40 -9.76
C SER A 39 10.86 -7.97 -10.09
N VAL A 40 11.03 -7.15 -9.05
CA VAL A 40 11.44 -5.75 -9.16
C VAL A 40 12.52 -5.41 -8.15
N ASN A 41 13.36 -4.45 -8.51
CA ASN A 41 14.35 -3.85 -7.62
C ASN A 41 13.81 -2.56 -7.02
N VAL A 42 14.01 -2.41 -5.71
CA VAL A 42 13.74 -1.18 -4.96
C VAL A 42 15.06 -0.41 -4.84
N VAL A 43 15.12 0.78 -5.43
CA VAL A 43 16.35 1.58 -5.53
C VAL A 43 16.11 2.97 -4.93
N THR A 44 17.03 3.45 -4.10
CA THR A 44 16.98 4.83 -3.58
C THR A 44 18.25 5.60 -3.96
N HIS A 45 18.16 6.93 -4.05
CA HIS A 45 19.30 7.78 -4.38
C HIS A 45 20.44 7.71 -3.34
N ASP A 46 20.11 7.47 -2.06
CA ASP A 46 21.06 7.43 -0.95
C ASP A 46 21.76 6.07 -0.78
N LYS A 47 21.08 4.97 -1.11
CA LYS A 47 21.58 3.60 -0.84
C LYS A 47 21.81 2.76 -2.09
N GLY A 48 21.34 3.20 -3.26
CA GLY A 48 21.32 2.36 -4.45
C GLY A 48 20.28 1.24 -4.31
N LEU A 49 20.64 0.00 -4.67
CA LEU A 49 19.76 -1.15 -4.55
C LEU A 49 19.53 -1.51 -3.07
N VAL A 50 18.30 -1.33 -2.59
CA VAL A 50 17.90 -1.64 -1.21
C VAL A 50 17.51 -3.10 -1.07
N CYS A 51 16.67 -3.61 -1.99
CA CYS A 51 16.21 -5.00 -2.00
C CYS A 51 15.53 -5.36 -3.33
N THR A 52 15.18 -6.64 -3.48
CA THR A 52 14.39 -7.17 -4.59
C THR A 52 13.11 -7.79 -4.05
N LEU A 53 11.99 -7.45 -4.68
CA LEU A 53 10.66 -7.99 -4.39
C LEU A 53 10.26 -8.98 -5.50
N HIS A 54 9.48 -9.99 -5.12
CA HIS A 54 9.08 -11.10 -5.98
C HIS A 54 7.56 -11.31 -5.95
N GLU A 55 7.09 -12.30 -6.70
CA GLU A 55 5.68 -12.70 -6.75
C GLU A 55 5.06 -12.84 -5.36
N GLY A 56 3.89 -12.22 -5.17
CA GLY A 56 3.18 -12.14 -3.90
C GLY A 56 3.54 -10.94 -3.04
N ASP A 57 4.69 -10.29 -3.26
CA ASP A 57 5.04 -9.05 -2.56
C ASP A 57 4.23 -7.86 -3.09
N ASP A 58 4.08 -6.83 -2.26
CA ASP A 58 3.43 -5.57 -2.60
C ASP A 58 4.32 -4.36 -2.27
N PHE A 59 4.08 -3.23 -2.94
CA PHE A 59 4.88 -2.01 -2.77
C PHE A 59 4.14 -0.73 -3.14
N GLY A 60 4.69 0.42 -2.70
CA GLY A 60 4.18 1.74 -3.07
C GLY A 60 2.99 2.23 -2.24
N GLN A 61 2.63 1.55 -1.15
CA GLN A 61 1.57 2.00 -0.24
C GLN A 61 1.94 3.26 0.57
N LEU A 62 3.23 3.43 0.89
CA LEU A 62 3.70 4.50 1.79
C LEU A 62 3.34 5.90 1.28
N ALA A 63 3.56 6.16 -0.02
CA ALA A 63 3.26 7.42 -0.66
C ALA A 63 1.75 7.74 -0.70
N LEU A 64 0.90 6.70 -0.63
CA LEU A 64 -0.55 6.89 -0.61
C LEU A 64 -1.03 7.25 0.80
N VAL A 65 -0.54 6.54 1.80
CA VAL A 65 -0.90 6.72 3.21
C VAL A 65 -0.45 8.07 3.74
N ASN A 66 0.78 8.47 3.43
CA ASN A 66 1.37 9.71 3.96
C ASN A 66 1.12 10.94 3.09
N ASP A 67 0.45 10.77 1.95
CA ASP A 67 0.33 11.81 0.91
C ASP A 67 1.68 12.47 0.57
N ALA A 68 2.71 11.64 0.48
CA ALA A 68 4.10 12.05 0.26
C ALA A 68 4.62 11.54 -1.10
N PRO A 69 5.73 12.11 -1.62
CA PRO A 69 6.42 11.56 -2.78
C PRO A 69 6.88 10.11 -2.58
N ARG A 70 7.11 9.39 -3.67
CA ARG A 70 7.70 8.04 -3.65
C ARG A 70 9.05 8.04 -2.93
N ALA A 71 9.23 7.11 -2.00
CA ALA A 71 10.46 6.99 -1.22
C ALA A 71 11.59 6.27 -2.00
N ALA A 72 11.24 5.52 -3.03
CA ALA A 72 12.16 4.74 -3.86
C ALA A 72 11.71 4.70 -5.32
N THR A 73 12.65 4.36 -6.21
CA THR A 73 12.43 4.00 -7.61
C THR A 73 12.21 2.49 -7.72
N ILE A 74 11.20 2.07 -8.47
CA ILE A 74 10.92 0.66 -8.75
C ILE A 74 11.31 0.35 -10.18
N ILE A 75 12.19 -0.64 -10.35
CA ILE A 75 12.73 -1.05 -11.64
C ILE A 75 12.47 -2.53 -11.85
N LEU A 76 11.92 -2.90 -13.00
CA LEU A 76 11.72 -4.31 -13.34
C LEU A 76 13.04 -5.04 -13.43
N ARG A 77 13.14 -6.18 -12.77
CA ARG A 77 14.36 -6.99 -12.76
C ARG A 77 14.41 -7.96 -13.94
N GLU A 78 13.26 -8.37 -14.44
CA GLU A 78 13.12 -9.34 -15.53
C GLU A 78 12.01 -8.96 -16.53
N ASP A 79 12.01 -9.64 -17.67
CA ASP A 79 11.01 -9.45 -18.72
C ASP A 79 9.64 -10.02 -18.30
N SER A 80 8.57 -9.50 -18.92
CA SER A 80 7.20 -10.01 -18.74
C SER A 80 6.72 -10.03 -17.28
N CYS A 81 6.89 -8.92 -16.58
CA CYS A 81 6.36 -8.73 -15.22
C CYS A 81 4.87 -8.31 -15.27
N HIS A 82 4.08 -8.86 -14.36
CA HIS A 82 2.65 -8.57 -14.23
C HIS A 82 2.33 -8.08 -12.82
N PHE A 83 1.49 -7.06 -12.73
CA PHE A 83 1.09 -6.43 -11.48
C PHE A 83 -0.43 -6.34 -11.36
N LEU A 84 -0.90 -6.45 -10.12
CA LEU A 84 -2.22 -6.01 -9.71
C LEU A 84 -2.09 -4.62 -9.10
N ARG A 85 -2.86 -3.66 -9.61
CA ARG A 85 -2.76 -2.24 -9.26
C ARG A 85 -4.06 -1.73 -8.67
N VAL A 86 -3.97 -0.92 -7.62
CA VAL A 86 -5.10 -0.15 -7.07
C VAL A 86 -4.75 1.33 -7.07
N ASP A 87 -5.63 2.16 -7.62
CA ASP A 87 -5.44 3.61 -7.62
C ASP A 87 -5.67 4.24 -6.25
N LYS A 88 -4.99 5.35 -5.98
CA LYS A 88 -5.01 6.06 -4.69
C LYS A 88 -6.42 6.34 -4.18
N ARG A 89 -7.33 6.72 -5.07
CA ARG A 89 -8.73 7.00 -4.72
C ARG A 89 -9.40 5.74 -4.13
N ASP A 90 -9.26 4.61 -4.80
CA ASP A 90 -9.84 3.35 -4.38
C ASP A 90 -9.13 2.77 -3.16
N PHE A 91 -7.80 2.86 -3.12
CA PHE A 91 -6.99 2.47 -1.95
C PHE A 91 -7.46 3.21 -0.68
N ASN A 92 -7.62 4.53 -0.75
CA ASN A 92 -8.09 5.35 0.37
C ASN A 92 -9.53 5.03 0.76
N ARG A 93 -10.41 4.69 -0.19
CA ARG A 93 -11.79 4.27 0.11
C ARG A 93 -11.77 2.95 0.89
N ILE A 94 -11.04 1.96 0.38
CA ILE A 94 -10.95 0.63 0.97
C ILE A 94 -10.36 0.69 2.38
N LEU A 95 -9.30 1.46 2.61
CA LEU A 95 -8.73 1.64 3.96
C LEU A 95 -9.73 2.26 4.94
N LYS A 96 -10.45 3.30 4.53
CA LYS A 96 -11.48 3.92 5.39
C LYS A 96 -12.59 2.94 5.73
N ASP A 97 -13.02 2.12 4.77
CA ASP A 97 -14.04 1.11 4.99
C ASP A 97 -13.56 0.02 5.95
N VAL A 98 -12.28 -0.35 5.88
CA VAL A 98 -11.67 -1.28 6.86
C VAL A 98 -11.64 -0.67 8.25
N GLU A 99 -11.17 0.56 8.40
CA GLU A 99 -11.11 1.25 9.69
C GLU A 99 -12.51 1.44 10.31
N ALA A 100 -13.49 1.86 9.50
CA ALA A 100 -14.87 2.05 9.94
C ALA A 100 -15.53 0.74 10.39
N ASN A 101 -15.15 -0.38 9.78
CA ASN A 101 -15.68 -1.69 10.12
C ASN A 101 -14.82 -2.45 11.15
N THR A 102 -13.71 -1.88 11.64
CA THR A 102 -12.81 -2.56 12.59
C THR A 102 -12.86 -1.89 13.97
N LEU A 103 -13.49 -2.55 14.94
CA LEU A 103 -13.43 -2.16 16.34
C LEU A 103 -12.16 -2.73 16.99
N ARG A 104 -11.39 -1.87 17.64
CA ARG A 104 -10.18 -2.26 18.38
C ARG A 104 -10.34 -1.94 19.85
N LEU A 105 -10.49 -2.97 20.70
CA LEU A 105 -10.45 -2.78 22.14
C LEU A 105 -9.00 -2.66 22.58
N LYS A 106 -8.72 -1.67 23.42
CA LYS A 106 -7.40 -1.46 24.01
C LYS A 106 -7.47 -1.54 25.53
N GLU A 107 -6.52 -2.25 26.13
CA GLU A 107 -6.25 -2.22 27.57
C GLU A 107 -4.82 -1.72 27.78
N HIS A 108 -4.63 -0.77 28.69
CA HIS A 108 -3.32 -0.16 28.97
C HIS A 108 -2.60 0.37 27.71
N GLY A 109 -3.36 0.89 26.75
CA GLY A 109 -2.84 1.39 25.47
C GLY A 109 -2.46 0.33 24.44
N LYS A 110 -2.53 -0.97 24.79
CA LYS A 110 -2.29 -2.10 23.86
C LYS A 110 -3.60 -2.60 23.29
N VAL A 111 -3.64 -2.90 21.99
CA VAL A 111 -4.82 -3.52 21.35
C VAL A 111 -4.91 -4.98 21.81
N VAL A 112 -6.01 -5.33 22.48
CA VAL A 112 -6.25 -6.68 23.03
C VAL A 112 -7.28 -7.46 22.21
N LEU A 113 -8.21 -6.78 21.54
CA LEU A 113 -9.21 -7.41 20.68
C LEU A 113 -9.44 -6.58 19.42
N VAL A 114 -9.60 -7.25 18.28
CA VAL A 114 -10.00 -6.66 17.01
C VAL A 114 -11.26 -7.38 16.52
N LEU A 115 -12.36 -6.64 16.34
CA LEU A 115 -13.64 -7.15 15.87
C LEU A 115 -13.99 -6.48 14.54
N GLU A 116 -14.38 -7.27 13.54
CA GLU A 116 -14.91 -6.73 12.29
C GLU A 116 -16.44 -6.68 12.34
N LYS A 117 -17.02 -5.49 12.21
CA LYS A 117 -18.46 -5.28 12.09
C LYS A 117 -18.89 -5.66 10.67
N ASN A 118 -19.62 -6.76 10.55
CA ASN A 118 -20.14 -7.22 9.27
C ASN A 118 -21.40 -6.41 8.90
N SER A 119 -21.20 -5.23 8.31
CA SER A 119 -22.27 -4.31 7.97
C SER A 119 -23.07 -4.80 6.75
N GLN A 120 -24.10 -5.61 6.96
CA GLN A 120 -25.24 -5.68 6.04
C GLN A 120 -26.15 -4.48 6.32
N GLY A 121 -26.06 -3.45 5.47
CA GLY A 121 -27.04 -2.38 5.20
C GLY A 121 -27.64 -1.55 6.35
N SER A 122 -27.32 -0.24 6.41
CA SER A 122 -28.30 0.86 6.56
C SER A 122 -27.61 2.22 6.83
N ASN A 123 -28.16 3.27 6.22
CA ASN A 123 -27.73 4.67 6.23
C ASN A 123 -27.57 5.34 7.60
N SER A 124 -26.69 6.37 7.62
CA SER A 124 -26.86 7.72 8.20
C SER A 124 -25.78 8.19 9.20
N ASN A 125 -25.25 9.36 8.83
CA ASN A 125 -24.76 10.49 9.62
C ASN A 125 -23.38 10.48 10.29
N HIS A 126 -22.59 11.45 9.82
CA HIS A 126 -21.73 12.40 10.53
C HIS A 126 -21.12 11.93 11.86
N LEU A 127 -19.79 11.95 11.91
CA LEU A 127 -18.99 12.59 12.97
C LEU A 127 -17.55 12.72 12.46
N ALA A 128 -17.09 13.97 12.40
CA ALA A 128 -15.70 14.32 12.12
C ALA A 128 -14.83 13.85 13.31
N GLY A 129 -13.79 13.08 13.02
CA GLY A 129 -12.83 12.59 14.01
C GLY A 129 -11.43 12.68 13.46
N THR A 130 -10.73 13.75 13.85
CA THR A 130 -9.32 14.00 13.54
C THR A 130 -8.41 13.05 14.32
N LEU A 131 -7.22 12.79 13.77
CA LEU A 131 -5.99 12.22 14.33
C LEU A 131 -5.68 10.73 14.10
N GLY A 132 -4.50 10.53 13.49
CA GLY A 132 -3.78 9.25 13.43
C GLY A 132 -2.51 9.19 12.57
N SER A 133 -1.96 10.32 12.08
CA SER A 133 -0.84 10.39 11.11
C SER A 133 0.57 10.07 11.68
N SER A 134 0.68 9.22 12.70
CA SER A 134 1.94 9.13 13.48
C SER A 134 2.68 7.80 13.42
N ARG A 135 2.35 6.90 12.47
CA ARG A 135 3.05 5.59 12.38
C ARG A 135 4.16 5.50 11.34
N TYR A 136 4.33 6.51 10.48
CA TYR A 136 5.27 6.42 9.35
C TYR A 136 6.20 7.64 9.21
N SER A 137 6.26 8.53 10.21
CA SER A 137 7.08 9.75 10.17
C SER A 137 8.52 9.56 10.65
N ASN A 138 8.86 8.41 11.24
CA ASN A 138 10.21 8.10 11.69
C ASN A 138 10.55 6.65 11.32
N LEU A 139 11.36 6.45 10.29
CA LEU A 139 11.84 5.14 9.83
C LEU A 139 13.22 4.86 10.44
N PRO A 140 13.37 4.02 11.48
CA PRO A 140 14.64 3.38 11.83
C PRO A 140 15.32 2.68 10.65
N PRO A 141 16.65 2.52 10.70
CA PRO A 141 17.43 1.94 9.62
C PRO A 141 17.12 0.46 9.31
N SER A 142 16.30 -0.22 10.12
CA SER A 142 15.98 -1.66 10.01
C SER A 142 14.54 -1.94 9.55
N PHE A 143 13.87 -1.02 8.84
CA PHE A 143 12.49 -1.26 8.37
C PHE A 143 12.44 -2.36 7.29
N PRO A 144 11.50 -3.33 7.41
CA PRO A 144 11.31 -4.32 6.35
C PRO A 144 10.86 -3.65 5.05
N CYS A 145 11.45 -4.08 3.93
CA CYS A 145 11.31 -3.47 2.61
C CYS A 145 9.87 -3.27 2.11
N CYS A 146 8.89 -4.02 2.64
CA CYS A 146 7.47 -3.92 2.28
C CYS A 146 6.85 -2.53 2.56
N PHE A 147 7.57 -1.64 3.26
CA PHE A 147 7.10 -0.29 3.59
C PHE A 147 7.74 0.84 2.76
N LEU A 148 8.65 0.54 1.84
CA LEU A 148 9.15 1.51 0.84
C LEU A 148 8.28 1.49 -0.43
#